data_AF-A0A3N5L590-F1
#
_entry.id   AF-A0A3N5L590-F1
#
_cell.length_a   1.000
_cell.length_b   1.000
_cell.length_c   1.000
_cell.angle_alpha   90.00
_cell.angle_beta   90.00
_cell.angle_gamma   90.00
#
_symmetry.space_group_name_H-M   'P 1'
#
loop_
_entity.id
_entity.type
_entity.pdbx_description
1 polymer ?
#
loop_
_entity_poly.entity_id
_entity_poly.type
_entity_poly.pdbx_seq_one_letter_code
_entity_poly.pdbx_strand_id
1 'polypeptide(L)'
;MRIRPTGWLFSVLLLSFWTVPLFAQIGVFQGVVKDKTTGQPIKDVIITIEGVDVKRKYELKTDKNGKYIHAGIPLQGTYQITAKKEGYQSDGVRPAKPGFGVDDRRGIIPFDLVPGQSGKVAFEMSEDEKAKIRKDAEEAKKKQAGVEELKKFFDEGIQLSKAGQHEQAIEAFKKAAEKDADQPAVWANMGSSYGKLKQYDQAIDSYNKAIALKPDDSALYQNLGSIYSETGNLDKSKEMYEKAASLATALDPKAAATQYYNIGVTYINSGKNAEAAEALLKALEVDPNHAEAHYQLGLTQIGLDKMADAVTHLKKYLELAPTGENAEVAKQLVDQLGKK
;
A
#
# COMPACT_ATOMS: atom_id res chain seq x y z
N MET A 1 6.64 41.12 -4.96
CA MET A 1 7.29 39.90 -4.44
C MET A 1 6.31 39.20 -3.50
N ARG A 2 5.52 38.26 -4.03
CA ARG A 2 4.55 37.47 -3.27
C ARG A 2 4.67 36.04 -3.79
N ILE A 3 5.34 35.21 -3.02
CA ILE A 3 5.43 33.77 -3.26
C ILE A 3 4.09 33.18 -2.85
N ARG A 4 3.37 32.57 -3.80
CA ARG A 4 2.20 31.73 -3.57
C ARG A 4 2.18 30.58 -4.59
N PRO A 5 1.57 29.45 -4.21
CA PRO A 5 2.14 28.13 -4.41
C PRO A 5 1.54 27.42 -5.62
N THR A 6 2.40 26.74 -6.38
CA THR A 6 2.00 25.77 -7.40
C THR A 6 1.40 24.54 -6.72
N GLY A 7 0.08 24.47 -6.68
CA GLY A 7 -0.67 23.29 -6.28
C GLY A 7 -0.69 22.27 -7.41
N TRP A 8 0.35 21.43 -7.49
CA TRP A 8 0.29 20.11 -8.12
C TRP A 8 0.51 19.10 -7.00
N LEU A 9 -0.60 18.66 -6.41
CA LEU A 9 -0.59 17.61 -5.41
C LEU A 9 -0.23 16.31 -6.11
N PHE A 10 1.00 15.86 -5.87
CA PHE A 10 1.40 14.47 -5.98
C PHE A 10 0.28 13.59 -5.46
N SER A 11 -0.18 12.64 -6.28
CA SER A 11 -0.89 11.47 -5.80
C SER A 11 0.04 10.70 -4.86
N VAL A 12 0.06 11.12 -3.59
CA VAL A 12 0.46 10.27 -2.49
C VAL A 12 -0.51 9.10 -2.59
N LEU A 13 0.03 7.94 -2.93
CA LEU A 13 -0.62 6.65 -2.73
C LEU A 13 -0.90 6.56 -1.22
N LEU A 14 -2.03 7.13 -0.79
CA LEU A 14 -2.65 6.90 0.51
C LEU A 14 -3.20 5.48 0.44
N LEU A 15 -2.30 4.51 0.51
CA LEU A 15 -2.63 3.30 1.25
C LEU A 15 -2.89 3.81 2.66
N SER A 16 -4.17 3.96 2.99
CA SER A 16 -4.63 4.05 4.36
C SER A 16 -4.24 2.76 5.06
N PHE A 17 -2.95 2.61 5.38
CA PHE A 17 -2.57 1.94 6.59
C PHE A 17 -3.21 2.79 7.67
N TRP A 18 -4.42 2.39 8.08
CA TRP A 18 -4.81 2.63 9.45
C TRP A 18 -3.61 2.21 10.26
N THR A 19 -2.88 3.20 10.79
CA THR A 19 -1.97 2.98 11.90
C THR A 19 -2.88 2.49 13.00
N VAL A 20 -3.16 1.18 13.01
CA VAL A 20 -3.78 0.54 14.15
C VAL A 20 -2.86 0.95 15.28
N PRO A 21 -3.35 1.74 16.25
CA PRO A 21 -2.50 2.18 17.33
C PRO A 21 -1.84 0.94 17.90
N LEU A 22 -0.54 1.02 18.18
CA LEU A 22 0.23 -0.04 18.84
C LEU A 22 -0.29 -0.16 20.29
N PHE A 23 -1.56 -0.51 20.48
CA PHE A 23 -2.05 -1.02 21.74
C PHE A 23 -1.23 -2.27 22.02
N ALA A 24 -0.78 -2.43 23.25
CA ALA A 24 -0.21 -3.70 23.69
C ALA A 24 -1.25 -4.79 23.37
N GLN A 25 -1.01 -5.57 22.31
CA GLN A 25 -1.91 -6.64 21.95
C GLN A 25 -1.71 -7.75 22.98
N ILE A 26 -2.52 -7.69 24.03
CA ILE A 26 -2.58 -8.67 25.10
C ILE A 26 -3.73 -9.62 24.82
N GLY A 27 -3.48 -10.91 25.02
CA GLY A 27 -4.47 -11.95 24.88
C GLY A 27 -4.97 -12.47 26.22
N VAL A 28 -5.88 -13.42 26.10
CA VAL A 28 -6.62 -14.03 27.20
C VAL A 28 -6.50 -15.55 27.12
N PHE A 29 -6.25 -16.19 28.25
CA PHE A 29 -6.57 -17.61 28.45
C PHE A 29 -7.73 -17.74 29.41
N GLN A 30 -8.65 -18.64 29.11
CA GLN A 30 -9.78 -18.96 29.96
C GLN A 30 -10.22 -20.40 29.75
N GLY A 31 -11.01 -20.91 30.68
CA GLY A 31 -11.55 -22.25 30.55
C GLY A 31 -12.43 -22.63 31.72
N VAL A 32 -13.01 -23.82 31.62
CA VAL A 32 -13.73 -24.47 32.71
C VAL A 32 -13.01 -25.76 33.04
N VAL A 33 -12.77 -25.98 34.33
CA VAL A 33 -12.22 -27.22 34.86
C VAL A 33 -13.33 -28.05 35.47
N LYS A 34 -13.45 -29.30 35.03
CA LYS A 34 -14.49 -30.23 35.47
C LYS A 34 -13.87 -31.54 35.92
N ASP A 35 -14.60 -32.26 36.75
CA ASP A 35 -14.35 -33.66 37.06
C ASP A 35 -14.81 -34.51 35.87
N LYS A 36 -13.92 -35.33 35.32
CA LYS A 36 -14.17 -36.15 34.13
C LYS A 36 -15.25 -37.22 34.37
N THR A 37 -15.36 -37.71 35.60
CA THR A 37 -16.30 -38.75 36.01
C THR A 37 -17.69 -38.21 36.29
N THR A 38 -17.79 -37.06 36.97
CA THR A 38 -19.09 -36.48 37.38
C THR A 38 -19.57 -35.35 36.47
N GLY A 39 -18.69 -34.78 35.66
CA GLY A 39 -18.94 -33.58 34.85
C GLY A 39 -19.08 -32.30 35.68
N GLN A 40 -18.93 -32.38 37.01
CA GLN A 40 -19.11 -31.23 37.90
C GLN A 40 -17.90 -30.29 37.88
N PRO A 41 -18.11 -28.98 37.98
CA PRO A 41 -17.01 -28.02 38.04
C PRO A 41 -16.17 -28.18 39.30
N ILE A 42 -14.85 -28.01 39.17
CA ILE A 42 -13.91 -28.13 40.30
C ILE A 42 -13.41 -26.75 40.73
N LYS A 43 -13.68 -26.39 41.99
CA LYS A 43 -13.24 -25.14 42.62
C LYS A 43 -11.78 -25.21 43.10
N ASP A 44 -11.10 -24.06 43.09
CA ASP A 44 -9.75 -23.89 43.66
C ASP A 44 -8.71 -24.82 43.00
N VAL A 45 -8.85 -25.07 41.70
CA VAL A 45 -7.83 -25.73 40.87
C VAL A 45 -6.78 -24.70 40.50
N ILE A 46 -5.51 -25.01 40.73
CA ILE A 46 -4.39 -24.13 40.38
C ILE A 46 -4.12 -24.26 38.89
N ILE A 47 -4.33 -23.18 38.14
CA ILE A 47 -3.94 -23.04 36.74
C ILE A 47 -2.58 -22.36 36.68
N THR A 48 -1.62 -22.99 36.03
CA THR A 48 -0.30 -22.41 35.73
C THR A 48 -0.20 -22.17 34.23
N ILE A 49 0.12 -20.93 33.85
CA ILE A 49 0.38 -20.52 32.46
C ILE A 49 1.87 -20.15 32.39
N GLU A 50 2.65 -20.88 31.61
CA GLU A 50 4.10 -20.71 31.50
C GLU A 50 4.49 -20.50 30.04
N GLY A 51 5.24 -19.44 29.75
CA GLY A 51 5.71 -19.16 28.40
C GLY A 51 6.89 -20.06 28.03
N VAL A 52 6.84 -20.67 26.85
CA VAL A 52 7.87 -21.58 26.31
C VAL A 52 9.02 -20.79 25.70
N ASP A 53 8.68 -19.73 24.97
CA ASP A 53 9.57 -18.77 24.30
C ASP A 53 9.60 -17.40 25.00
N VAL A 54 8.71 -17.18 25.97
CA VAL A 54 8.63 -15.97 26.79
C VAL A 54 8.88 -16.33 28.25
N LYS A 55 9.89 -15.72 28.90
CA LYS A 55 10.21 -15.97 30.33
C LYS A 55 9.16 -15.36 31.27
N ARG A 56 7.94 -15.88 31.26
CA ARG A 56 6.84 -15.46 32.13
C ARG A 56 6.07 -16.67 32.65
N LYS A 57 5.62 -16.57 33.89
CA LYS A 57 4.83 -17.59 34.56
C LYS A 57 3.71 -16.90 35.34
N TYR A 58 2.49 -17.40 35.18
CA TYR A 58 1.30 -16.91 35.86
C TYR A 58 0.62 -18.07 36.57
N GLU A 59 0.09 -17.81 37.77
CA GLU A 59 -0.67 -18.79 38.53
C GLU A 59 -1.98 -18.17 39.02
N LEU A 60 -3.09 -18.89 38.85
CA LEU A 60 -4.41 -18.48 39.29
C LEU A 60 -5.23 -19.69 39.73
N LYS A 61 -6.38 -19.45 40.36
CA LYS A 61 -7.29 -20.50 40.82
C LYS A 61 -8.64 -20.43 40.10
N THR A 62 -9.27 -21.58 39.88
CA THR A 62 -10.66 -21.63 39.40
C THR A 62 -11.64 -21.12 40.46
N ASP A 63 -12.72 -20.49 40.00
CA ASP A 63 -13.84 -20.06 40.83
C ASP A 63 -14.73 -21.23 41.29
N LYS A 64 -15.82 -20.93 42.00
CA LYS A 64 -16.81 -21.94 42.47
C LYS A 64 -17.50 -22.72 41.34
N ASN A 65 -17.47 -22.21 40.10
CA ASN A 65 -18.03 -22.83 38.91
C ASN A 65 -16.93 -23.47 38.05
N GLY A 66 -15.71 -23.64 38.58
CA GLY A 66 -14.58 -24.22 37.86
C GLY A 66 -14.01 -23.31 36.77
N LYS A 67 -14.46 -22.06 36.66
CA LYS A 67 -14.02 -21.12 35.64
C LYS A 67 -12.72 -20.45 36.03
N TYR A 68 -11.86 -20.22 35.05
CA TYR A 68 -10.70 -19.33 35.19
C TYR A 68 -10.60 -18.42 33.97
N ILE A 69 -10.01 -17.25 34.19
CA ILE A 69 -9.67 -16.28 33.15
C ILE A 69 -8.41 -15.53 33.56
N HIS A 70 -7.46 -15.42 32.64
CA HIS A 70 -6.26 -14.61 32.80
C HIS A 70 -6.07 -13.77 31.54
N ALA A 71 -6.14 -12.44 31.71
CA ALA A 71 -5.92 -11.46 30.67
C ALA A 71 -4.59 -10.73 30.89
N GLY A 72 -4.03 -10.12 29.84
CA GLY A 72 -2.72 -9.44 29.94
C GLY A 72 -1.54 -10.28 29.45
N ILE A 73 -1.82 -11.33 28.67
CA ILE A 73 -0.80 -12.27 28.20
C ILE A 73 -0.24 -11.77 26.86
N PRO A 74 1.08 -11.62 26.67
CA PRO A 74 1.62 -11.27 25.37
C PRO A 74 1.11 -12.21 24.26
N LEU A 75 0.52 -11.66 23.19
CA LEU A 75 0.08 -12.48 22.06
C LEU A 75 1.24 -13.14 21.31
N GLN A 76 2.41 -12.52 21.39
CA GLN A 76 3.67 -13.05 20.86
C GLN A 76 4.25 -14.02 21.88
N GLY A 77 3.84 -15.28 21.78
CA GLY A 77 4.35 -16.34 22.63
C GLY A 77 3.58 -17.64 22.48
N THR A 78 4.27 -18.74 22.75
CA THR A 78 3.68 -20.06 22.91
C THR A 78 3.66 -20.39 24.39
N TYR A 79 2.51 -20.83 24.89
CA TYR A 79 2.32 -21.10 26.30
C TYR A 79 2.00 -22.56 26.56
N GLN A 80 2.34 -22.95 27.77
CA GLN A 80 1.96 -24.18 28.39
C GLN A 80 0.95 -23.86 29.49
N ILE A 81 -0.15 -24.61 29.54
CA ILE A 81 -1.17 -24.41 30.56
C ILE A 81 -1.43 -25.73 31.27
N THR A 82 -1.33 -25.72 32.59
CA THR A 82 -1.59 -26.91 33.42
C THR A 82 -2.59 -26.59 34.51
N ALA A 83 -3.53 -27.49 34.76
CA ALA A 83 -4.41 -27.47 35.91
C ALA A 83 -3.89 -28.41 36.99
N LYS A 84 -3.91 -28.06 38.28
CA LYS A 84 -3.47 -28.93 39.39
C LYS A 84 -4.40 -28.81 40.59
N LYS A 85 -4.83 -29.96 41.13
CA LYS A 85 -5.63 -30.06 42.35
C LYS A 85 -5.23 -31.31 43.12
N GLU A 86 -5.08 -31.19 44.43
CA GLU A 86 -4.82 -32.34 45.30
C GLU A 86 -5.97 -33.36 45.19
N GLY A 87 -5.64 -34.65 45.08
CA GLY A 87 -6.60 -35.73 44.86
C GLY A 87 -7.10 -35.89 43.42
N TYR A 88 -6.57 -35.13 42.47
CA TYR A 88 -6.90 -35.23 41.05
C TYR A 88 -5.64 -35.43 40.18
N GLN A 89 -5.78 -36.20 39.11
CA GLN A 89 -4.87 -36.24 37.98
C GLN A 89 -5.25 -35.20 36.93
N SER A 90 -4.25 -34.61 36.27
CA SER A 90 -4.46 -33.56 35.28
C SER A 90 -3.63 -33.73 34.01
N ASP A 91 -4.27 -33.46 32.89
CA ASP A 91 -3.62 -33.28 31.60
C ASP A 91 -3.26 -31.79 31.41
N GLY A 92 -2.12 -31.52 30.79
CA GLY A 92 -1.71 -30.17 30.38
C GLY A 92 -2.01 -29.92 28.91
N VAL A 93 -2.26 -28.67 28.52
CA VAL A 93 -2.44 -28.29 27.11
C VAL A 93 -1.21 -27.56 26.60
N ARG A 94 -0.59 -28.09 25.53
CA ARG A 94 0.59 -27.52 24.85
C ARG A 94 0.65 -27.95 23.37
N PRO A 95 1.13 -27.09 22.45
CA PRO A 95 1.33 -25.64 22.59
C PRO A 95 -0.02 -24.89 22.58
N ALA A 96 -0.21 -23.93 23.50
CA ALA A 96 -1.39 -23.05 23.54
C ALA A 96 -1.03 -21.64 23.05
N LYS A 97 -1.92 -21.04 22.26
CA LYS A 97 -1.80 -19.64 21.82
C LYS A 97 -2.90 -18.80 22.47
N PRO A 98 -2.58 -17.63 23.03
CA PRO A 98 -3.58 -16.78 23.66
C PRO A 98 -4.61 -16.29 22.64
N GLY A 99 -5.87 -16.15 23.07
CA GLY A 99 -6.93 -15.59 22.24
C GLY A 99 -6.86 -14.07 22.18
N PHE A 100 -7.33 -13.46 21.09
CA PHE A 100 -7.45 -12.00 20.94
C PHE A 100 -8.53 -11.38 21.86
N GLY A 101 -9.25 -12.19 22.63
CA GLY A 101 -10.32 -11.80 23.54
C GLY A 101 -10.99 -13.04 24.13
N VAL A 102 -12.10 -12.83 24.85
CA VAL A 102 -12.87 -13.93 25.48
C VAL A 102 -13.70 -14.75 24.49
N ASP A 103 -13.87 -14.32 23.24
CA ASP A 103 -14.62 -15.09 22.23
C ASP A 103 -13.71 -15.90 21.29
N ASP A 104 -12.39 -15.69 21.37
CA ASP A 104 -11.43 -16.38 20.53
C ASP A 104 -11.13 -17.78 21.07
N ARG A 105 -11.55 -18.80 20.30
CA ARG A 105 -11.41 -20.21 20.65
C ARG A 105 -9.98 -20.64 20.95
N ARG A 106 -8.97 -19.95 20.41
CA ARG A 106 -7.55 -20.28 20.67
C ARG A 106 -7.18 -20.11 22.15
N GLY A 107 -7.80 -19.13 22.81
CA GLY A 107 -7.62 -18.85 24.24
C GLY A 107 -8.51 -19.68 25.18
N ILE A 108 -9.40 -20.54 24.64
CA ILE A 108 -10.33 -21.35 25.43
C ILE A 108 -9.73 -22.74 25.66
N ILE A 109 -9.36 -23.01 26.92
CA ILE A 109 -8.57 -24.17 27.32
C ILE A 109 -9.32 -24.88 28.47
N PRO A 110 -10.27 -25.78 28.15
CA PRO A 110 -10.95 -26.57 29.17
C PRO A 110 -10.04 -27.68 29.72
N PHE A 111 -10.30 -28.10 30.97
CA PHE A 111 -9.63 -29.25 31.57
C PHE A 111 -10.65 -30.20 32.18
N ASP A 112 -10.51 -31.50 31.92
CA ASP A 112 -11.27 -32.56 32.59
C ASP A 112 -10.31 -33.36 33.48
N LEU A 113 -10.42 -33.19 34.79
CA LEU A 113 -9.55 -33.84 35.79
C LEU A 113 -10.15 -35.16 36.26
N VAL A 114 -9.30 -36.16 36.51
CA VAL A 114 -9.72 -37.49 36.96
C VAL A 114 -9.42 -37.64 38.46
N PRO A 115 -10.39 -38.02 39.31
CA PRO A 115 -10.13 -38.31 40.72
C PRO A 115 -9.13 -39.47 40.90
N GLY A 116 -8.11 -39.32 41.75
CA GLY A 116 -7.08 -40.35 41.97
C GLY A 116 -5.73 -39.81 42.47
N GLN A 117 -4.73 -40.69 42.65
CA GLN A 117 -3.40 -40.30 43.15
C GLN A 117 -2.77 -39.19 42.30
N SER A 118 -2.19 -38.22 43.00
CA SER A 118 -1.49 -37.05 42.46
C SER A 118 -0.30 -37.45 41.59
N GLY A 119 -0.55 -37.62 40.29
CA GLY A 119 0.50 -37.84 39.30
C GLY A 119 1.05 -36.52 38.79
N LYS A 120 2.36 -36.28 38.94
CA LYS A 120 3.07 -35.33 38.08
C LYS A 120 3.08 -35.92 36.66
N VAL A 121 2.14 -35.53 35.80
CA VAL A 121 2.38 -35.67 34.35
C VAL A 121 3.29 -34.51 33.96
N ALA A 122 4.60 -34.74 34.08
CA ALA A 122 5.57 -33.90 33.40
C ALA A 122 5.43 -34.21 31.92
N PHE A 123 4.59 -33.45 31.22
CA PHE A 123 4.79 -33.29 29.79
C PHE A 123 6.15 -32.58 29.64
N GLU A 124 7.20 -33.32 29.37
CA GLU A 124 8.43 -32.74 28.85
C GLU A 124 8.24 -32.69 27.34
N MET A 125 8.15 -31.48 26.78
CA MET A 125 8.28 -31.36 25.33
C MET A 125 9.64 -31.93 24.96
N SER A 126 9.67 -32.76 23.92
CA SER A 126 10.93 -33.21 23.36
C SER A 126 11.76 -31.97 23.00
N GLU A 127 13.10 -32.08 23.13
CA GLU A 127 13.97 -30.98 22.73
C GLU A 127 13.74 -30.60 21.26
N ASP A 128 13.30 -31.54 20.42
CA ASP A 128 12.95 -31.34 19.02
C ASP A 128 11.74 -30.41 18.82
N GLU A 129 10.66 -30.59 19.60
CA GLU A 129 9.48 -29.73 19.53
C GLU A 129 9.78 -28.30 20.00
N LYS A 130 10.58 -28.16 21.07
CA LYS A 130 11.04 -26.85 21.55
C LYS A 130 11.92 -26.18 20.51
N ALA A 131 12.82 -26.93 19.87
CA ALA A 131 13.69 -26.42 18.82
C ALA A 131 12.89 -25.94 17.60
N LYS A 132 11.85 -26.68 17.19
CA LYS A 132 10.98 -26.27 16.09
C LYS A 132 10.23 -24.97 16.38
N ILE A 133 9.60 -24.84 17.54
CA ILE A 133 8.88 -23.61 17.92
C ILE A 133 9.83 -22.40 17.98
N ARG A 134 11.03 -22.58 18.54
CA ARG A 134 12.06 -21.52 18.55
C ARG A 134 12.46 -21.11 17.14
N LYS A 135 12.68 -22.08 16.24
CA LYS A 135 13.03 -21.82 14.85
C LYS A 135 11.93 -21.04 14.13
N ASP A 136 10.67 -21.48 14.24
CA ASP A 136 9.52 -20.82 13.61
C ASP A 136 9.35 -19.38 14.15
N ALA A 137 9.56 -19.17 15.45
CA ALA A 137 9.52 -17.84 16.06
C ALA A 137 10.67 -16.94 15.59
N GLU A 138 11.88 -17.47 15.45
CA GLU A 138 13.02 -16.73 14.90
C GLU A 138 12.82 -16.35 13.43
N GLU A 139 12.27 -17.26 12.61
CA GLU A 139 11.94 -16.98 11.21
C GLU A 139 10.86 -15.90 11.09
N ALA A 140 9.80 -15.97 11.92
CA ALA A 140 8.77 -14.94 11.97
C ALA A 140 9.33 -13.56 12.37
N LYS A 141 10.23 -13.53 13.37
CA LYS A 141 10.90 -12.30 13.81
C LYS A 141 11.81 -11.72 12.73
N LYS A 142 12.55 -12.55 12.01
CA LYS A 142 13.38 -12.12 10.87
C LYS A 142 12.53 -11.52 9.75
N LYS A 143 11.40 -12.17 9.41
CA LYS A 143 10.46 -11.66 8.42
C LYS A 143 9.88 -10.30 8.83
N GLN A 144 9.48 -10.16 10.09
CA GLN A 144 8.99 -8.89 10.62
C GLN A 144 10.06 -7.79 10.61
N ALA A 145 11.31 -8.11 10.96
CA ALA A 145 12.41 -7.16 10.87
C ALA A 145 12.66 -6.68 9.44
N GLY A 146 12.59 -7.59 8.45
CA GLY A 146 12.69 -7.24 7.03
C GLY A 146 11.60 -6.26 6.57
N VAL A 147 10.36 -6.46 7.02
CA VAL A 147 9.24 -5.53 6.72
C VAL A 147 9.46 -4.15 7.34
N GLU A 148 9.94 -4.09 8.58
CA GLU A 148 10.22 -2.80 9.24
C GLU A 148 11.37 -2.05 8.57
N GLU A 149 12.44 -2.76 8.20
CA GLU A 149 13.56 -2.17 7.46
C GLU A 149 13.14 -1.69 6.07
N LEU A 150 12.32 -2.48 5.35
CA LEU A 150 11.74 -2.06 4.08
C LEU A 150 10.98 -0.75 4.23
N LYS A 151 10.07 -0.70 5.20
CA LYS A 151 9.24 0.48 5.45
C LYS A 151 10.11 1.70 5.75
N LYS A 152 11.11 1.53 6.61
CA LYS A 152 12.06 2.59 6.95
C LYS A 152 12.76 3.16 5.71
N PHE A 153 13.34 2.30 4.88
CA PHE A 153 14.06 2.73 3.68
C PHE A 153 13.12 3.32 2.62
N PHE A 154 11.91 2.78 2.48
CA PHE A 154 10.90 3.33 1.60
C PHE A 154 10.48 4.74 2.03
N ASP A 155 10.16 4.94 3.32
CA ASP A 155 9.79 6.25 3.87
C ASP A 155 10.93 7.27 3.72
N GLU A 156 12.17 6.85 3.98
CA GLU A 156 13.38 7.66 3.74
C GLU A 156 13.49 8.10 2.28
N GLY A 157 13.35 7.16 1.34
CA GLY A 157 13.38 7.44 -0.10
C GLY A 157 12.30 8.44 -0.54
N ILE A 158 11.08 8.33 0.00
CA ILE A 158 10.00 9.28 -0.27
C ILE A 158 10.35 10.68 0.23
N GLN A 159 10.92 10.81 1.43
CA GLN A 159 11.32 12.12 1.97
C GLN A 159 12.43 12.76 1.13
N LEU A 160 13.46 11.98 0.77
CA LEU A 160 14.57 12.43 -0.08
C LEU A 160 14.08 12.86 -1.46
N SER A 161 13.17 12.09 -2.07
CA SER A 161 12.59 12.44 -3.37
C SER A 161 11.78 13.74 -3.30
N LYS A 162 11.04 13.99 -2.22
CA LYS A 162 10.30 15.26 -2.02
C LYS A 162 11.24 16.44 -1.81
N ALA A 163 12.39 16.22 -1.21
CA ALA A 163 13.44 17.22 -1.05
C ALA A 163 14.27 17.45 -2.33
N GLY A 164 13.98 16.73 -3.42
CA GLY A 164 14.72 16.81 -4.68
C GLY A 164 16.07 16.08 -4.67
N GLN A 165 16.38 15.33 -3.61
CA GLN A 165 17.61 14.56 -3.46
C GLN A 165 17.47 13.18 -4.12
N HIS A 166 17.29 13.17 -5.45
CA HIS A 166 16.87 11.99 -6.19
C HIS A 166 17.90 10.85 -6.18
N GLU A 167 19.20 11.14 -6.20
CA GLU A 167 20.25 10.13 -6.10
C GLU A 167 20.19 9.38 -4.77
N GLN A 168 19.99 10.12 -3.67
CA GLN A 168 19.87 9.53 -2.33
C GLN A 168 18.56 8.75 -2.19
N ALA A 169 17.47 9.27 -2.77
CA ALA A 169 16.19 8.58 -2.81
C ALA A 169 16.29 7.22 -3.51
N ILE A 170 16.99 7.16 -4.65
CA ILE A 170 17.25 5.91 -5.37
C ILE A 170 18.00 4.90 -4.49
N GLU A 171 19.03 5.34 -3.77
CA GLU A 171 19.78 4.45 -2.86
C GLU A 171 18.89 3.90 -1.73
N ALA A 172 18.02 4.73 -1.15
CA ALA A 172 17.06 4.28 -0.16
C ALA A 172 16.05 3.28 -0.75
N PHE A 173 15.52 3.54 -1.96
CA PHE A 173 14.62 2.60 -2.63
C PHE A 173 15.31 1.28 -3.01
N LYS A 174 16.58 1.28 -3.39
CA LYS A 174 17.36 0.04 -3.60
C LYS A 174 17.42 -0.79 -2.33
N LYS A 175 17.76 -0.17 -1.19
CA LYS A 175 17.76 -0.85 0.12
C LYS A 175 16.37 -1.39 0.49
N ALA A 176 15.30 -0.68 0.15
CA ALA A 176 13.93 -1.20 0.34
C ALA A 176 13.67 -2.44 -0.55
N ALA A 177 14.07 -2.39 -1.82
CA ALA A 177 13.92 -3.50 -2.77
C ALA A 177 14.78 -4.73 -2.40
N GLU A 178 15.92 -4.54 -1.73
CA GLU A 178 16.74 -5.64 -1.17
C GLU A 178 16.01 -6.39 -0.05
N LYS A 179 15.09 -5.73 0.67
CA LYS A 179 14.29 -6.37 1.73
C LYS A 179 13.11 -7.13 1.17
N ASP A 180 12.43 -6.55 0.18
CA ASP A 180 11.37 -7.22 -0.58
C ASP A 180 11.26 -6.57 -1.97
N ALA A 181 11.56 -7.35 -2.99
CA ALA A 181 11.52 -6.92 -4.38
C ALA A 181 10.10 -6.90 -4.96
N ASP A 182 9.12 -7.51 -4.29
CA ASP A 182 7.75 -7.66 -4.80
C ASP A 182 6.85 -6.47 -4.41
N GLN A 183 7.45 -5.29 -4.19
CA GLN A 183 6.75 -4.06 -3.84
C GLN A 183 6.70 -3.08 -5.03
N PRO A 184 5.59 -3.03 -5.80
CA PRO A 184 5.49 -2.18 -7.00
C PRO A 184 5.77 -0.70 -6.71
N ALA A 185 5.36 -0.21 -5.54
CA ALA A 185 5.56 1.18 -5.14
C ALA A 185 7.05 1.55 -5.00
N VAL A 186 7.92 0.63 -4.57
CA VAL A 186 9.36 0.87 -4.47
C VAL A 186 9.94 1.13 -5.86
N TRP A 187 9.62 0.24 -6.81
CA TRP A 187 10.07 0.37 -8.20
C TRP A 187 9.51 1.61 -8.88
N ALA A 188 8.22 1.93 -8.67
CA ALA A 188 7.60 3.13 -9.24
C ALA A 188 8.25 4.44 -8.76
N ASN A 189 8.53 4.56 -7.46
CA ASN A 189 9.19 5.76 -6.91
C ASN A 189 10.65 5.86 -7.33
N MET A 190 11.34 4.71 -7.45
CA MET A 190 12.68 4.68 -8.00
C MET A 190 12.71 5.07 -9.49
N GLY A 191 11.74 4.60 -10.29
CA GLY A 191 11.57 5.00 -11.69
C GLY A 191 11.31 6.49 -11.84
N SER A 192 10.47 7.07 -10.98
CA SER A 192 10.23 8.51 -10.92
C SER A 192 11.51 9.30 -10.61
N SER A 193 12.28 8.87 -9.63
CA SER A 193 13.54 9.51 -9.25
C SER A 193 14.58 9.44 -10.38
N TYR A 194 14.71 8.29 -11.06
CA TYR A 194 15.55 8.16 -12.25
C TYR A 194 15.10 9.10 -13.37
N GLY A 195 13.78 9.21 -13.61
CA GLY A 195 13.22 10.14 -14.59
C GLY A 195 13.56 11.61 -14.29
N LYS A 196 13.50 12.03 -13.02
CA LYS A 196 13.89 13.39 -12.60
C LYS A 196 15.38 13.68 -12.83
N LEU A 197 16.23 12.66 -12.77
CA LEU A 197 17.65 12.74 -13.11
C LEU A 197 17.93 12.55 -14.61
N LYS A 198 16.90 12.39 -15.45
CA LYS A 198 17.01 12.07 -16.88
C LYS A 198 17.77 10.77 -17.17
N GLN A 199 17.79 9.86 -16.20
CA GLN A 199 18.35 8.52 -16.31
C GLN A 199 17.28 7.57 -16.88
N TYR A 200 16.93 7.79 -18.15
CA TYR A 200 15.71 7.26 -18.75
C TYR A 200 15.69 5.73 -18.87
N ASP A 201 16.80 5.09 -19.21
CA ASP A 201 16.85 3.62 -19.31
C ASP A 201 16.53 2.96 -17.95
N GLN A 202 17.13 3.47 -16.88
CA GLN A 202 16.87 2.98 -15.52
C GLN A 202 15.44 3.31 -15.05
N ALA A 203 14.87 4.44 -15.49
CA ALA A 203 13.48 4.77 -15.22
C ALA A 203 12.52 3.79 -15.89
N ILE A 204 12.76 3.46 -17.16
CA ILE A 204 11.98 2.49 -17.94
C ILE A 204 12.04 1.11 -17.27
N ASP A 205 13.24 0.64 -16.92
CA ASP A 205 13.40 -0.66 -16.25
C ASP A 205 12.66 -0.74 -14.91
N SER A 206 12.76 0.32 -14.10
CA SER A 206 12.02 0.43 -12.84
C SER A 206 10.51 0.43 -13.03
N TYR A 207 9.98 1.20 -13.99
CA TYR A 207 8.54 1.20 -14.25
C TYR A 207 8.05 -0.13 -14.81
N ASN A 208 8.81 -0.79 -15.69
CA ASN A 208 8.47 -2.12 -16.20
C ASN A 208 8.40 -3.17 -15.08
N LYS A 209 9.31 -3.12 -14.11
CA LYS A 209 9.23 -3.98 -12.90
C LYS A 209 7.98 -3.68 -12.07
N ALA A 210 7.67 -2.40 -11.86
CA ALA A 210 6.44 -2.02 -11.15
C ALA A 210 5.18 -2.52 -11.88
N ILE A 211 5.13 -2.41 -13.21
CA ILE A 211 4.01 -2.87 -14.05
C ILE A 211 3.89 -4.39 -14.00
N ALA A 212 5.00 -5.13 -14.04
CA ALA A 212 4.99 -6.59 -13.93
C ALA A 212 4.37 -7.07 -12.59
N LEU A 213 4.57 -6.31 -11.51
CA LEU A 213 4.00 -6.60 -10.19
C LEU A 213 2.56 -6.10 -10.04
N LYS A 214 2.20 -4.99 -10.70
CA LYS A 214 0.87 -4.37 -10.61
C LYS A 214 0.41 -3.83 -11.98
N PRO A 215 -0.08 -4.72 -12.87
CA PRO A 215 -0.38 -4.38 -14.26
C PRO A 215 -1.66 -3.58 -14.46
N ASP A 216 -2.47 -3.39 -13.41
CA ASP A 216 -3.75 -2.67 -13.41
C ASP A 216 -3.63 -1.22 -12.89
N ASP A 217 -2.43 -0.77 -12.54
CA ASP A 217 -2.20 0.59 -12.04
C ASP A 217 -1.96 1.58 -13.20
N SER A 218 -2.99 2.37 -13.51
CA SER A 218 -2.95 3.35 -14.61
C SER A 218 -1.82 4.38 -14.47
N ALA A 219 -1.43 4.74 -13.25
CA ALA A 219 -0.40 5.74 -13.01
C ALA A 219 0.99 5.25 -13.46
N LEU A 220 1.25 3.94 -13.42
CA LEU A 220 2.52 3.37 -13.89
C LEU A 220 2.69 3.56 -15.40
N TYR A 221 1.64 3.28 -16.17
CA TYR A 221 1.66 3.49 -17.62
C TYR A 221 1.70 4.97 -17.98
N GLN A 222 0.98 5.84 -17.26
CA GLN A 222 1.07 7.29 -17.47
C GLN A 222 2.51 7.79 -17.29
N ASN A 223 3.17 7.37 -16.21
CA ASN A 223 4.55 7.80 -15.93
C ASN A 223 5.54 7.25 -16.96
N LEU A 224 5.39 5.98 -17.36
CA LEU A 224 6.22 5.38 -18.41
C LEU A 224 5.99 6.06 -19.78
N GLY A 225 4.75 6.41 -20.11
CA GLY A 225 4.40 7.20 -21.29
C GLY A 225 5.11 8.56 -21.28
N SER A 226 5.16 9.23 -20.13
CA SER A 226 5.91 10.48 -19.97
C SER A 226 7.41 10.31 -20.24
N ILE A 227 8.02 9.22 -19.77
CA ILE A 227 9.43 8.93 -20.05
C ILE A 227 9.67 8.67 -21.55
N TYR A 228 8.79 7.94 -22.21
CA TYR A 228 8.87 7.74 -23.66
C TYR A 228 8.64 9.04 -24.45
N SER A 229 7.75 9.92 -23.96
CA SER A 229 7.55 11.26 -24.54
C SER A 229 8.83 12.10 -24.46
N GLU A 230 9.47 12.15 -23.29
CA GLU A 230 10.71 12.91 -23.09
C GLU A 230 11.90 12.38 -23.93
N THR A 231 11.92 11.07 -24.20
CA THR A 231 12.95 10.44 -25.04
C THR A 231 12.61 10.47 -26.54
N GLY A 232 11.47 11.04 -26.93
CA GLY A 232 11.03 11.13 -28.33
C GLY A 232 10.53 9.81 -28.92
N ASN A 233 10.29 8.78 -28.10
CA ASN A 233 9.73 7.51 -28.55
C ASN A 233 8.19 7.62 -28.60
N LEU A 234 7.69 8.28 -29.65
CA LEU A 234 6.30 8.71 -29.75
C LEU A 234 5.30 7.54 -29.76
N ASP A 235 5.62 6.47 -30.47
CA ASP A 235 4.73 5.30 -30.59
C ASP A 235 4.56 4.61 -29.24
N LYS A 236 5.67 4.39 -28.51
CA LYS A 236 5.60 3.82 -27.15
C LYS A 236 4.94 4.76 -26.16
N SER A 237 5.19 6.06 -26.25
CA SER A 237 4.51 7.07 -25.43
C SER A 237 2.99 6.98 -25.60
N LYS A 238 2.53 6.97 -26.85
CA LYS A 238 1.10 6.81 -27.19
C LYS A 238 0.53 5.51 -26.65
N GLU A 239 1.21 4.38 -26.86
CA GLU A 239 0.76 3.06 -26.38
C GLU A 239 0.55 3.07 -24.86
N MET A 240 1.51 3.62 -24.10
CA MET A 240 1.43 3.68 -22.64
C MET A 240 0.32 4.61 -22.17
N TYR A 241 0.14 5.79 -22.79
CA TYR A 241 -0.97 6.68 -22.44
C TYR A 241 -2.34 6.09 -22.80
N GLU A 242 -2.49 5.40 -23.93
CA GLU A 242 -3.73 4.70 -24.28
C GLU A 242 -4.04 3.58 -23.28
N LYS A 243 -3.00 2.85 -22.83
CA LYS A 243 -3.15 1.85 -21.77
C LYS A 243 -3.58 2.49 -20.45
N ALA A 244 -2.94 3.60 -20.04
CA ALA A 244 -3.33 4.36 -18.86
C ALA A 244 -4.78 4.84 -18.93
N ALA A 245 -5.21 5.36 -20.10
CA ALA A 245 -6.57 5.81 -20.33
C ALA A 245 -7.57 4.66 -20.13
N SER A 246 -7.32 3.50 -20.75
CA SER A 246 -8.20 2.33 -20.67
C SER A 246 -8.40 1.81 -19.24
N LEU A 247 -7.34 1.87 -18.42
CA LEU A 247 -7.39 1.46 -17.02
C LEU A 247 -8.09 2.51 -16.14
N ALA A 248 -7.87 3.80 -16.41
CA ALA A 248 -8.45 4.89 -15.63
C ALA A 248 -9.97 5.05 -15.84
N THR A 249 -10.50 4.74 -17.03
CA THR A 249 -11.94 4.85 -17.34
C THR A 249 -12.82 4.03 -16.40
N ALA A 250 -12.30 2.94 -15.82
CA ALA A 250 -13.02 2.13 -14.84
C ALA A 250 -13.31 2.89 -13.52
N LEU A 251 -12.52 3.92 -13.20
CA LEU A 251 -12.63 4.70 -11.96
C LEU A 251 -13.24 6.08 -12.20
N ASP A 252 -12.81 6.76 -13.25
CA ASP A 252 -13.33 8.05 -13.69
C ASP A 252 -13.31 8.11 -15.22
N PRO A 253 -14.48 8.13 -15.88
CA PRO A 253 -14.57 8.22 -17.33
C PRO A 253 -13.82 9.42 -17.92
N LYS A 254 -13.72 10.54 -17.18
CA LYS A 254 -13.01 11.75 -17.64
C LYS A 254 -11.50 11.66 -17.48
N ALA A 255 -10.98 10.77 -16.64
CA ALA A 255 -9.53 10.62 -16.45
C ALA A 255 -8.80 10.17 -17.74
N ALA A 256 -9.53 9.56 -18.68
CA ALA A 256 -9.01 9.24 -20.01
C ALA A 256 -8.72 10.51 -20.87
N ALA A 257 -9.46 11.61 -20.68
CA ALA A 257 -9.25 12.84 -21.42
C ALA A 257 -7.84 13.40 -21.21
N THR A 258 -7.34 13.37 -19.97
CA THR A 258 -5.98 13.81 -19.62
C THR A 258 -4.91 13.01 -20.36
N GLN A 259 -5.12 11.71 -20.59
CA GLN A 259 -4.14 10.89 -21.28
C GLN A 259 -4.13 11.16 -22.79
N TYR A 260 -5.29 11.36 -23.41
CA TYR A 260 -5.37 11.82 -24.81
C TYR A 260 -4.78 13.22 -24.99
N TYR A 261 -4.98 14.11 -24.01
CA TYR A 261 -4.29 15.39 -23.96
C TYR A 261 -2.76 15.23 -23.93
N ASN A 262 -2.22 14.34 -23.09
CA ASN A 262 -0.78 14.06 -23.02
C ASN A 262 -0.22 13.48 -24.33
N ILE A 263 -1.00 12.67 -25.06
CA ILE A 263 -0.64 12.20 -26.41
C ILE A 263 -0.56 13.40 -27.38
N GLY A 264 -1.55 14.30 -27.32
CA GLY A 264 -1.55 15.53 -28.12
C GLY A 264 -0.32 16.40 -27.86
N VAL A 265 0.01 16.64 -26.59
CA VAL A 265 1.21 17.40 -26.18
C VAL A 265 2.50 16.71 -26.65
N THR A 266 2.57 15.38 -26.57
CA THR A 266 3.73 14.61 -27.07
C THR A 266 3.95 14.86 -28.57
N TYR A 267 2.88 14.89 -29.37
CA TYR A 267 2.97 15.17 -30.80
C TYR A 267 3.27 16.64 -31.11
N ILE A 268 2.71 17.59 -30.34
CA ILE A 268 3.04 19.02 -30.45
C ILE A 268 4.54 19.23 -30.27
N ASN A 269 5.12 18.67 -29.20
CA ASN A 269 6.55 18.80 -28.90
C ASN A 269 7.45 18.19 -29.98
N SER A 270 6.90 17.30 -30.81
CA SER A 270 7.59 16.65 -31.93
C SER A 270 7.30 17.30 -33.29
N GLY A 271 6.53 18.39 -33.33
CA GLY A 271 6.12 19.10 -34.55
C GLY A 271 5.07 18.37 -35.40
N LYS A 272 4.45 17.30 -34.87
CA LYS A 272 3.44 16.48 -35.55
C LYS A 272 2.04 17.04 -35.35
N ASN A 273 1.77 18.18 -35.96
CA ASN A 273 0.55 18.95 -35.70
C ASN A 273 -0.74 18.22 -36.09
N ALA A 274 -0.74 17.40 -37.13
CA ALA A 274 -1.94 16.67 -37.55
C ALA A 274 -2.33 15.61 -36.51
N GLU A 275 -1.37 14.79 -36.09
CA GLU A 275 -1.56 13.75 -35.07
C GLU A 275 -1.88 14.35 -33.70
N ALA A 276 -1.28 15.50 -33.38
CA ALA A 276 -1.63 16.27 -32.18
C ALA A 276 -3.10 16.69 -32.18
N ALA A 277 -3.61 17.23 -33.29
CA ALA A 277 -4.99 17.65 -33.39
C ALA A 277 -5.96 16.48 -33.21
N GLU A 278 -5.67 15.32 -33.80
CA GLU A 278 -6.47 14.10 -33.61
C GLU A 278 -6.54 13.67 -32.14
N ALA A 279 -5.40 13.65 -31.44
CA ALA A 279 -5.36 13.26 -30.04
C ALA A 279 -6.09 14.27 -29.13
N LEU A 280 -5.96 15.56 -29.39
CA LEU A 280 -6.66 16.61 -28.63
C LEU A 280 -8.17 16.59 -28.88
N LEU A 281 -8.60 16.31 -30.12
CA LEU A 281 -10.02 16.08 -30.41
C LEU A 281 -10.57 14.90 -29.63
N LYS A 282 -9.86 13.77 -29.55
CA LYS A 282 -10.25 12.64 -28.70
C LYS A 282 -10.35 13.02 -27.21
N ALA A 283 -9.44 13.86 -26.71
CA ALA A 283 -9.55 14.37 -25.34
C ALA A 283 -10.86 15.15 -25.13
N LEU A 284 -11.25 15.98 -26.10
CA LEU A 284 -12.48 16.77 -26.07
C LEU A 284 -13.76 15.95 -26.34
N GLU A 285 -13.67 14.83 -27.04
CA GLU A 285 -14.77 13.86 -27.14
C GLU A 285 -15.09 13.23 -25.78
N VAL A 286 -14.06 12.96 -24.97
CA VAL A 286 -14.21 12.40 -23.61
C VAL A 286 -14.61 13.47 -22.60
N ASP A 287 -13.96 14.63 -22.61
CA ASP A 287 -14.32 15.77 -21.76
C ASP A 287 -14.39 17.08 -22.57
N PRO A 288 -15.59 17.45 -23.07
CA PRO A 288 -15.79 18.68 -23.84
C PRO A 288 -15.47 19.98 -23.09
N ASN A 289 -15.25 19.92 -21.77
CA ASN A 289 -14.91 21.07 -20.94
C ASN A 289 -13.44 21.10 -20.52
N HIS A 290 -12.58 20.28 -21.12
CA HIS A 290 -11.14 20.30 -20.86
C HIS A 290 -10.50 21.56 -21.48
N ALA A 291 -10.34 22.60 -20.66
CA ALA A 291 -9.91 23.93 -21.11
C ALA A 291 -8.55 23.90 -21.82
N GLU A 292 -7.55 23.21 -21.25
CA GLU A 292 -6.21 23.12 -21.79
C GLU A 292 -6.17 22.39 -23.14
N ALA A 293 -7.01 21.37 -23.34
CA ALA A 293 -7.13 20.70 -24.63
C ALA A 293 -7.70 21.64 -25.70
N HIS A 294 -8.69 22.49 -25.35
CA HIS A 294 -9.15 23.55 -26.25
C HIS A 294 -8.04 24.55 -26.59
N TYR A 295 -7.27 24.99 -25.60
CA TYR A 295 -6.16 25.92 -25.83
C TYR A 295 -5.10 25.32 -26.77
N GLN A 296 -4.62 24.11 -26.48
CA GLN A 296 -3.60 23.44 -27.29
C GLN A 296 -4.10 23.11 -28.70
N LEU A 297 -5.38 22.74 -28.86
CA LEU A 297 -5.96 22.46 -30.16
C LEU A 297 -6.07 23.73 -31.00
N GLY A 298 -6.42 24.87 -30.37
CA GLY A 298 -6.41 26.17 -31.02
C GLY A 298 -5.03 26.53 -31.58
N LEU A 299 -3.96 26.38 -30.78
CA LEU A 299 -2.59 26.60 -31.26
C LEU A 299 -2.17 25.62 -32.35
N THR A 300 -2.53 24.35 -32.20
CA THR A 300 -2.24 23.29 -33.18
C THR A 300 -2.90 23.58 -34.53
N GLN A 301 -4.14 24.11 -34.52
CA GLN A 301 -4.88 24.49 -35.72
C GLN A 301 -4.27 25.70 -36.43
N ILE A 302 -3.69 26.67 -35.70
CA ILE A 302 -2.88 27.73 -36.32
C ILE A 302 -1.72 27.12 -37.10
N GLY A 303 -1.01 26.16 -36.49
CA GLY A 303 0.08 25.44 -37.14
C GLY A 303 -0.33 24.57 -38.34
N LEU A 304 -1.63 24.32 -38.51
CA LEU A 304 -2.23 23.61 -39.66
C LEU A 304 -2.91 24.56 -40.66
N ASP A 305 -2.75 25.88 -40.50
CA ASP A 305 -3.41 26.91 -41.30
C ASP A 305 -4.95 26.92 -41.22
N LYS A 306 -5.52 26.36 -40.14
CA LYS A 306 -6.98 26.27 -39.90
C LYS A 306 -7.45 27.37 -38.96
N MET A 307 -7.39 28.61 -39.42
CA MET A 307 -7.62 29.81 -38.57
C MET A 307 -9.03 29.88 -37.95
N ALA A 308 -10.06 29.48 -38.69
CA ALA A 308 -11.44 29.52 -38.19
C ALA A 308 -11.68 28.53 -37.04
N ASP A 309 -11.14 27.31 -37.17
CA ASP A 309 -11.20 26.30 -36.11
C ASP A 309 -10.40 26.80 -34.89
N ALA A 310 -9.20 27.36 -35.12
CA ALA A 310 -8.35 27.87 -34.05
C ALA A 310 -9.07 28.90 -33.17
N VAL A 311 -9.75 29.87 -33.80
CA VAL A 311 -10.55 30.89 -33.08
C VAL A 311 -11.67 30.24 -32.28
N THR A 312 -12.33 29.21 -32.82
CA THR A 312 -13.41 28.49 -32.13
C THR A 312 -12.91 27.87 -30.83
N HIS A 313 -11.79 27.14 -30.87
CA HIS A 313 -11.26 26.49 -29.68
C HIS A 313 -10.64 27.48 -28.68
N LEU A 314 -9.97 28.55 -29.14
CA LEU A 314 -9.43 29.59 -28.26
C LEU A 314 -10.55 30.36 -27.54
N LYS A 315 -11.66 30.68 -28.22
CA LYS A 315 -12.85 31.25 -27.57
C LYS A 315 -13.41 30.31 -26.52
N LYS A 316 -13.50 29.01 -26.83
CA LYS A 316 -13.98 28.02 -25.86
C LYS A 316 -13.09 27.91 -24.63
N TYR A 317 -11.76 27.97 -24.81
CA TYR A 317 -10.82 28.07 -23.68
C TYR A 317 -11.09 29.30 -22.82
N LEU A 318 -11.32 30.48 -23.42
CA LEU A 318 -11.61 31.71 -22.69
C LEU A 318 -12.95 31.67 -21.94
N GLU A 319 -13.95 30.95 -22.44
CA GLU A 319 -15.19 30.70 -21.72
C GLU A 319 -14.95 29.83 -20.47
N LEU A 320 -14.14 28.79 -20.59
CA LEU A 320 -13.87 27.82 -19.52
C LEU A 320 -12.86 28.36 -18.48
N ALA A 321 -11.89 29.16 -18.92
CA ALA A 321 -10.77 29.65 -18.11
C ALA A 321 -10.50 31.15 -18.40
N PRO A 322 -11.43 32.07 -18.09
CA PRO A 322 -11.32 33.50 -18.44
C PRO A 322 -10.15 34.23 -17.74
N THR A 323 -9.65 33.66 -16.64
CA THR A 323 -8.48 34.13 -15.87
C THR A 323 -7.38 33.07 -15.79
N GLY A 324 -7.38 32.08 -16.71
CA GLY A 324 -6.36 31.05 -16.80
C GLY A 324 -4.99 31.62 -17.21
N GLU A 325 -3.93 30.85 -16.99
CA GLU A 325 -2.55 31.27 -17.28
C GLU A 325 -2.37 31.76 -18.73
N ASN A 326 -3.06 31.11 -19.68
CA ASN A 326 -2.98 31.44 -21.10
C ASN A 326 -4.10 32.38 -21.59
N ALA A 327 -4.95 32.92 -20.71
CA ALA A 327 -6.12 33.69 -21.12
C ALA A 327 -5.77 34.97 -21.88
N GLU A 328 -4.71 35.67 -21.48
CA GLU A 328 -4.29 36.89 -22.17
C GLU A 328 -3.74 36.59 -23.58
N VAL A 329 -2.93 35.54 -23.69
CA VAL A 329 -2.40 35.08 -24.99
C VAL A 329 -3.53 34.64 -25.91
N ALA A 330 -4.49 33.85 -25.40
CA ALA A 330 -5.64 33.40 -26.17
C ALA A 330 -6.50 34.57 -26.69
N LYS A 331 -6.72 35.63 -25.90
CA LYS A 331 -7.43 36.84 -26.36
C LYS A 331 -6.70 37.52 -27.51
N GLN A 332 -5.40 37.74 -27.36
CA GLN A 332 -4.59 38.38 -28.40
C GLN A 332 -4.61 37.58 -29.71
N LEU A 333 -4.53 36.25 -29.62
CA LEU A 333 -4.62 35.38 -30.80
C LEU A 333 -6.01 35.46 -31.45
N VAL A 334 -7.09 35.42 -30.68
CA VAL A 334 -8.46 35.58 -31.22
C VAL A 334 -8.63 36.93 -31.94
N ASP A 335 -8.13 38.02 -31.34
CA ASP A 335 -8.22 39.36 -31.93
C ASP A 335 -7.38 39.53 -33.20
N GLN A 336 -6.23 38.87 -33.29
CA GLN A 336 -5.38 38.88 -34.48
C GLN A 336 -5.96 38.05 -35.61
N LEU A 337 -6.45 36.84 -35.29
CA LEU A 337 -6.98 35.89 -36.27
C LEU A 337 -8.34 36.32 -36.81
N GLY A 338 -9.16 37.01 -36.00
CA GLY A 338 -10.47 37.51 -36.43
C GLY A 338 -10.45 38.76 -37.33
N LYS A 339 -9.26 39.33 -37.61
CA LYS A 339 -9.09 40.52 -38.46
C LYS A 339 -8.71 40.20 -39.92
N LYS A 340 -8.50 38.92 -40.26
CA LYS A 340 -8.18 38.43 -41.60
C LYS A 340 -9.41 37.84 -42.27
#